data_AF-A0A1F6S4I3-F1
#
_entry.id   AF-A0A1F6S4I3-F1
#
_cell.length_a   1.000
_cell.length_b   1.000
_cell.length_c   1.000
_cell.angle_alpha   90.00
_cell.angle_beta   90.00
_cell.angle_gamma   90.00
#
_symmetry.space_group_name_H-M   'P 1'
#
loop_
_entity.id
_entity.type
_entity.pdbx_description
1 polymer ?
#
loop_
_entity_poly.entity_id
_entity_poly.type
_entity_poly.pdbx_seq_one_letter_code
_entity_poly.pdbx_strand_id
1 'polypeptide(L)'
;MSNLQANMNTSYSALDTFLTCPRKYKYQQIDRLKTPKSKEQFFGTLLHNTLKVVHTPGILSPTLEQALDFFSKNWNAEVFADETEERSAFAQGVSMLQDYYKKNDPAKTNIIDLESRFQVEIGSVKSDKSDHGVKKENHIVSGIIDRIDKTEDGYEIIDYKTTRKLPSQEKVDNDLQLSIYLAGFLKRYPKEIDNLGKIKVSLYYLKHGVKLTSQRTLDEVKKSEELMLDLINQISQSKFEPQISGLCDWCGYQNICPMWKHKFKDKAKKDIDTEKIIEEYISLKDEVKSKTDRIGELQEILSGYMDQENVEQVFSDAGRILRTLRKAYKYDKEKLRAILEPLDKWEDVLKIDGIALKNILGVLPFKTRKEAEKAKIVDKESKSFFIKKS
;
A
#
# COMPACT_ATOMS: atom_id res chain seq x y z
N MET A 1 18.49 -19.12 0.29
CA MET A 1 18.43 -17.65 0.42
C MET A 1 19.30 -17.10 -0.69
N SER A 2 18.72 -16.53 -1.76
CA SER A 2 19.54 -15.99 -2.85
C SER A 2 20.20 -14.71 -2.36
N ASN A 3 21.53 -14.67 -2.37
CA ASN A 3 22.30 -13.43 -2.24
C ASN A 3 21.84 -12.47 -3.34
N LEU A 4 20.94 -11.54 -3.01
CA LEU A 4 20.74 -10.34 -3.82
C LEU A 4 22.10 -9.61 -3.80
N GLN A 5 22.66 -9.37 -4.99
CA GLN A 5 24.00 -8.83 -5.19
C GLN A 5 24.20 -7.52 -4.40
N ALA A 6 25.45 -7.28 -3.98
CA ALA A 6 25.88 -6.05 -3.31
C ALA A 6 25.53 -4.76 -4.10
N ASN A 7 25.29 -4.89 -5.41
CA ASN A 7 24.84 -3.83 -6.30
C ASN A 7 23.54 -4.28 -6.98
N MET A 8 22.52 -3.41 -6.98
CA MET A 8 21.19 -3.70 -7.55
C MET A 8 20.94 -2.76 -8.72
N ASN A 9 20.55 -3.34 -9.87
CA ASN A 9 20.03 -2.58 -11.00
C ASN A 9 18.51 -2.68 -10.99
N THR A 10 17.83 -1.57 -10.76
CA THR A 10 16.37 -1.52 -10.58
C THR A 10 15.77 -0.33 -11.34
N SER A 11 14.45 -0.20 -11.28
CA SER A 11 13.70 0.95 -11.79
C SER A 11 12.68 1.40 -10.75
N TYR A 12 12.22 2.64 -10.84
CA TYR A 12 11.15 3.13 -9.96
C TYR A 12 9.90 2.22 -10.04
N SER A 13 9.50 1.81 -11.25
CA SER A 13 8.36 0.91 -11.44
C SER A 13 8.56 -0.47 -10.78
N ALA A 14 9.81 -0.96 -10.69
CA ALA A 14 10.12 -2.18 -9.98
C ALA A 14 10.01 -1.96 -8.46
N LEU A 15 10.52 -0.85 -7.92
CA LEU A 15 10.36 -0.50 -6.50
C LEU A 15 8.88 -0.33 -6.11
N ASP A 16 8.08 0.36 -6.93
CA ASP A 16 6.64 0.50 -6.73
C ASP A 16 5.90 -0.85 -6.78
N THR A 17 6.36 -1.78 -7.64
CA THR A 17 5.84 -3.16 -7.67
C THR A 17 6.13 -3.90 -6.35
N PHE A 18 7.30 -3.70 -5.75
CA PHE A 18 7.63 -4.27 -4.44
C PHE A 18 6.75 -3.72 -3.33
N LEU A 19 6.57 -2.40 -3.28
CA LEU A 19 5.66 -1.72 -2.34
C LEU A 19 4.22 -2.22 -2.47
N THR A 20 3.78 -2.45 -3.70
CA THR A 20 2.44 -2.97 -3.99
C THR A 20 2.29 -4.42 -3.52
N CYS A 21 3.22 -5.30 -3.89
CA CYS A 21 3.24 -6.70 -3.49
C CYS A 21 4.63 -7.32 -3.69
N PRO A 22 5.36 -7.65 -2.60
CA PRO A 22 6.70 -8.25 -2.69
C PRO A 22 6.73 -9.56 -3.48
N ARG A 23 5.68 -10.38 -3.38
CA ARG A 23 5.57 -11.62 -4.18
C ARG A 23 5.49 -11.34 -5.68
N LYS A 24 4.74 -10.31 -6.09
CA LYS A 24 4.65 -9.87 -7.50
C LYS A 24 6.01 -9.39 -8.00
N TYR A 25 6.71 -8.59 -7.19
CA TYR A 25 8.07 -8.16 -7.50
C TYR A 25 9.01 -9.34 -7.73
N LYS A 26 9.00 -10.35 -6.85
CA LYS A 26 9.79 -11.56 -7.03
C LYS A 26 9.49 -12.24 -8.36
N TYR A 27 8.21 -12.47 -8.68
CA TYR A 27 7.83 -13.12 -9.93
C TYR A 27 8.28 -12.33 -11.16
N GLN A 28 8.11 -11.02 -11.14
CA GLN A 28 8.37 -10.17 -12.30
C GLN A 28 9.86 -9.85 -12.49
N GLN A 29 10.58 -9.49 -11.42
CA GLN A 29 11.94 -8.95 -11.49
C GLN A 29 13.02 -10.00 -11.21
N ILE A 30 12.77 -10.92 -10.28
CA ILE A 30 13.74 -11.96 -9.89
C ILE A 30 13.54 -13.21 -10.75
N ASP A 31 12.34 -13.78 -10.74
CA ASP A 31 12.02 -15.03 -11.45
C ASP A 31 11.76 -14.79 -12.95
N ARG A 32 11.57 -13.51 -13.36
CA ARG A 32 11.33 -13.08 -14.75
C ARG A 32 10.18 -13.82 -15.43
N LEU A 33 9.13 -14.13 -14.68
CA LEU A 33 7.93 -14.80 -15.17
C LEU A 33 7.14 -13.82 -16.04
N LYS A 34 6.96 -14.16 -17.31
CA LYS A 34 6.16 -13.36 -18.25
C LYS A 34 4.68 -13.59 -18.00
N THR A 35 3.92 -12.50 -18.02
CA THR A 35 2.46 -12.51 -18.11
C THR A 35 2.06 -11.74 -19.35
N PRO A 36 0.92 -12.07 -19.98
CA PRO A 36 0.31 -11.20 -20.98
C PRO A 36 0.16 -9.78 -20.43
N LYS A 37 0.31 -8.78 -21.30
CA LYS A 37 -0.02 -7.40 -20.91
C LYS A 37 -1.51 -7.34 -20.59
N SER A 38 -1.85 -6.68 -19.49
CA SER A 38 -3.26 -6.32 -19.22
C SER A 38 -3.77 -5.33 -20.27
N LYS A 39 -5.09 -5.29 -20.47
CA LYS A 39 -5.76 -4.31 -21.35
C LYS A 39 -5.41 -2.87 -20.96
N GLU A 40 -5.27 -2.57 -19.68
CA GLU A 40 -4.86 -1.25 -19.18
C GLU A 40 -3.42 -0.91 -19.57
N GLN A 41 -2.49 -1.89 -19.49
CA GLN A 41 -1.10 -1.70 -19.92
C GLN A 41 -1.00 -1.52 -21.43
N PHE A 42 -1.77 -2.29 -22.21
CA PHE A 42 -1.85 -2.11 -23.66
C PHE A 42 -2.35 -0.70 -24.00
N PHE A 43 -3.49 -0.32 -23.44
CA PHE A 43 -4.12 0.99 -23.67
C PHE A 43 -3.19 2.15 -23.32
N GLY A 44 -2.54 2.10 -22.15
CA GLY A 44 -1.57 3.10 -21.72
C GLY A 44 -0.36 3.17 -22.65
N THR A 45 0.23 2.02 -23.01
CA THR A 45 1.38 1.97 -23.91
C THR A 45 1.06 2.60 -25.26
N LEU A 46 -0.12 2.28 -25.82
CA LEU A 46 -0.53 2.82 -27.10
C LEU A 46 -0.72 4.34 -27.05
N LEU A 47 -1.35 4.88 -26.00
CA LEU A 47 -1.47 6.33 -25.81
C LEU A 47 -0.11 7.03 -25.69
N HIS A 48 0.83 6.47 -24.92
CA HIS A 48 2.19 7.01 -24.81
C HIS A 48 2.89 7.00 -26.17
N ASN A 49 2.78 5.90 -26.92
CA ASN A 49 3.36 5.80 -28.27
C ASN A 49 2.73 6.81 -29.23
N THR A 50 1.41 6.99 -29.20
CA THR A 50 0.74 8.02 -30.01
C THR A 50 1.26 9.40 -29.67
N LEU A 51 1.35 9.76 -28.38
CA LEU A 51 1.86 11.06 -27.95
C LEU A 51 3.34 11.25 -28.28
N LYS A 52 4.15 10.18 -28.23
CA LYS A 52 5.52 10.21 -28.72
C LYS A 52 5.56 10.59 -30.19
N VAL A 53 4.73 9.98 -31.03
CA VAL A 53 4.63 10.34 -32.47
C VAL A 53 4.22 11.81 -32.62
N VAL A 54 3.21 12.26 -31.88
CA VAL A 54 2.73 13.66 -31.89
C VAL A 54 3.84 14.67 -31.57
N HIS A 55 4.73 14.34 -30.63
CA HIS A 55 5.81 15.24 -30.23
C HIS A 55 7.13 14.97 -30.94
N THR A 56 7.22 13.93 -31.79
CA THR A 56 8.47 13.64 -32.50
C THR A 56 8.81 14.81 -33.42
N PRO A 57 9.98 15.46 -33.26
CA PRO A 57 10.32 16.62 -34.06
C PRO A 57 10.30 16.31 -35.56
N GLY A 58 9.63 17.16 -36.32
CA GLY A 58 9.51 17.08 -37.77
C GLY A 58 9.29 18.47 -38.37
N ILE A 59 9.22 18.56 -39.70
CA ILE A 59 8.97 19.84 -40.40
C ILE A 59 7.61 20.43 -39.98
N LEU A 60 6.61 19.56 -39.83
CA LEU A 60 5.29 19.89 -39.31
C LEU A 60 4.95 18.90 -38.19
N SER A 61 4.37 19.41 -37.10
CA SER A 61 3.84 18.55 -36.05
C SER A 61 2.60 17.79 -36.55
N PRO A 62 2.44 16.50 -36.19
CA PRO A 62 1.27 15.73 -36.57
C PRO A 62 -0.06 16.37 -36.16
N THR A 63 -1.04 16.34 -37.06
CA THR A 63 -2.41 16.79 -36.78
C THR A 63 -3.14 15.79 -35.87
N LEU A 64 -4.24 16.23 -35.26
CA LEU A 64 -5.12 15.34 -34.48
C LEU A 64 -5.58 14.13 -35.32
N GLU A 65 -5.91 14.33 -36.59
CA GLU A 65 -6.32 13.26 -37.50
C GLU A 65 -5.21 12.21 -37.68
N GLN A 66 -3.96 12.64 -37.87
CA GLN A 66 -2.81 11.75 -37.97
C GLN A 66 -2.53 11.00 -36.66
N ALA A 67 -2.72 11.65 -35.52
CA ALA A 67 -2.60 11.00 -34.21
C ALA A 67 -3.68 9.93 -34.01
N LEU A 68 -4.92 10.23 -34.39
CA LEU A 68 -6.05 9.28 -34.31
C LEU A 68 -5.87 8.12 -35.30
N ASP A 69 -5.36 8.37 -36.50
CA ASP A 69 -5.02 7.34 -37.49
C ASP A 69 -3.93 6.39 -36.94
N PHE A 70 -2.85 6.94 -36.36
CA PHE A 70 -1.83 6.13 -35.70
C PHE A 70 -2.40 5.28 -34.55
N PHE A 71 -3.22 5.88 -33.70
CA PHE A 71 -3.89 5.18 -32.60
C PHE A 71 -4.77 4.03 -33.13
N SER A 72 -5.59 4.31 -34.15
CA SER A 72 -6.49 3.32 -34.76
C SER A 72 -5.76 2.16 -35.42
N LYS A 73 -4.68 2.43 -36.16
CA LYS A 73 -3.89 1.40 -36.86
C LYS A 73 -3.18 0.44 -35.90
N ASN A 74 -2.84 0.92 -34.71
CA ASN A 74 -2.12 0.14 -33.70
C ASN A 74 -3.06 -0.39 -32.59
N TRP A 75 -4.38 -0.24 -32.76
CA TRP A 75 -5.36 -0.80 -31.84
C TRP A 75 -5.43 -2.33 -31.97
N ASN A 76 -5.58 -3.03 -30.85
CA ASN A 76 -5.73 -4.47 -30.82
C ASN A 76 -6.99 -4.82 -30.01
N ALA A 77 -8.05 -5.24 -30.71
CA ALA A 77 -9.32 -5.61 -30.10
C ALA A 77 -9.22 -6.92 -29.28
N GLU A 78 -8.27 -7.81 -29.58
CA GLU A 78 -8.16 -9.15 -28.96
C GLU A 78 -7.77 -9.11 -27.47
N VAL A 79 -7.31 -7.97 -26.96
CA VAL A 79 -6.93 -7.83 -25.54
C VAL A 79 -8.13 -7.58 -24.61
N PHE A 80 -9.30 -7.29 -25.17
CA PHE A 80 -10.52 -6.97 -24.42
C PHE A 80 -11.43 -8.20 -24.31
N ALA A 81 -12.23 -8.24 -23.24
CA ALA A 81 -13.07 -9.41 -22.97
C ALA A 81 -14.24 -9.56 -23.97
N ASP A 82 -14.79 -8.44 -24.41
CA ASP A 82 -15.93 -8.37 -25.31
C ASP A 82 -15.93 -7.07 -26.12
N GLU A 83 -16.80 -7.02 -27.14
CA GLU A 83 -16.93 -5.88 -28.06
C GLU A 83 -17.42 -4.59 -27.37
N THR A 84 -18.20 -4.70 -26.29
CA THR A 84 -18.71 -3.51 -25.59
C THR A 84 -17.57 -2.83 -24.82
N GLU A 85 -16.76 -3.62 -24.13
CA GLU A 85 -15.56 -3.15 -23.44
C GLU A 85 -14.55 -2.55 -24.44
N GLU A 86 -14.30 -3.23 -25.55
CA GLU A 86 -13.40 -2.78 -26.61
C GLU A 86 -13.83 -1.41 -27.16
N ARG A 87 -15.10 -1.26 -27.59
CA ARG A 87 -15.63 -0.01 -28.12
C ARG A 87 -15.55 1.13 -27.11
N SER A 88 -15.87 0.85 -25.84
CA SER A 88 -15.76 1.83 -24.75
C SER A 88 -14.31 2.28 -24.53
N ALA A 89 -13.36 1.35 -24.57
CA ALA A 89 -11.94 1.67 -24.42
C ALA A 89 -11.42 2.49 -25.62
N PHE A 90 -11.77 2.11 -26.86
CA PHE A 90 -11.38 2.84 -28.06
C PHE A 90 -11.91 4.28 -28.04
N ALA A 91 -13.22 4.45 -27.79
CA ALA A 91 -13.84 5.78 -27.69
C ALA A 91 -13.21 6.65 -26.60
N GLN A 92 -12.82 6.04 -25.47
CA GLN A 92 -12.10 6.75 -24.41
C GLN A 92 -10.72 7.22 -24.87
N GLY A 93 -9.96 6.38 -25.60
CA GLY A 93 -8.66 6.77 -26.16
C GLY A 93 -8.78 7.94 -27.13
N VAL A 94 -9.77 7.89 -28.02
CA VAL A 94 -10.09 8.99 -28.95
C VAL A 94 -10.40 10.29 -28.19
N SER A 95 -11.27 10.23 -27.18
CA SER A 95 -11.62 11.41 -26.38
C SER A 95 -10.39 12.00 -25.67
N MET A 96 -9.51 11.16 -25.11
CA MET A 96 -8.29 11.63 -24.45
C MET A 96 -7.36 12.37 -25.43
N LEU A 97 -7.19 11.86 -26.65
CA LEU A 97 -6.36 12.50 -27.68
C LEU A 97 -7.00 13.83 -28.16
N GLN A 98 -8.31 13.85 -28.37
CA GLN A 98 -9.03 15.08 -28.72
C GLN A 98 -8.87 16.15 -27.64
N ASP A 99 -9.07 15.79 -26.38
CA ASP A 99 -8.94 16.74 -25.26
C ASP A 99 -7.49 17.17 -25.04
N TYR A 100 -6.52 16.29 -25.33
CA TYR A 100 -5.10 16.65 -25.34
C TYR A 100 -4.82 17.76 -26.36
N TYR A 101 -5.28 17.61 -27.61
CA TYR A 101 -5.09 18.62 -28.68
C TYR A 101 -5.86 19.92 -28.44
N LYS A 102 -6.98 19.90 -27.70
CA LYS A 102 -7.69 21.14 -27.31
C LYS A 102 -6.88 21.96 -26.30
N LYS A 103 -6.13 21.30 -25.42
CA LYS A 103 -5.43 21.94 -24.29
C LYS A 103 -3.95 22.20 -24.57
N ASN A 104 -3.38 21.54 -25.58
CA ASN A 104 -1.97 21.62 -25.91
C ASN A 104 -1.81 21.82 -27.41
N ASP A 105 -0.82 22.62 -27.78
CA ASP A 105 -0.44 22.85 -29.17
C ASP A 105 0.94 22.21 -29.44
N PRO A 106 0.98 20.99 -30.02
CA PRO A 106 2.24 20.31 -30.30
C PRO A 106 3.19 21.15 -31.17
N ALA A 107 2.67 22.01 -32.05
CA ALA A 107 3.49 22.84 -32.94
C ALA A 107 4.24 23.96 -32.21
N LYS A 108 3.80 24.33 -31.00
CA LYS A 108 4.46 25.33 -30.15
C LYS A 108 5.33 24.73 -29.06
N THR A 109 5.41 23.40 -29.00
CA THR A 109 6.17 22.72 -27.95
C THR A 109 7.63 22.56 -28.41
N ASN A 110 8.57 23.08 -27.62
CA ASN A 110 10.00 22.93 -27.91
C ASN A 110 10.52 21.66 -27.21
N ILE A 111 10.65 20.57 -27.96
CA ILE A 111 11.04 19.26 -27.46
C ILE A 111 12.56 19.15 -27.37
N ILE A 112 13.06 18.83 -26.17
CA ILE A 112 14.48 18.52 -25.94
C ILE A 112 14.75 17.03 -26.12
N ASP A 113 13.88 16.18 -25.57
CA ASP A 113 14.02 14.73 -25.69
C ASP A 113 12.68 14.01 -25.47
N LEU A 114 12.55 12.82 -26.06
CA LEU A 114 11.39 11.94 -25.90
C LEU A 114 11.86 10.54 -25.55
N GLU A 115 11.13 9.86 -24.66
CA GLU A 115 11.54 8.56 -24.11
C GLU A 115 13.01 8.57 -23.62
N SER A 116 13.38 9.65 -22.93
CA SER A 116 14.75 9.89 -22.50
C SER A 116 15.17 8.88 -21.44
N ARG A 117 16.09 7.98 -21.80
CA ARG A 117 16.64 6.98 -20.89
C ARG A 117 17.63 7.63 -19.93
N PHE A 118 17.55 7.27 -18.66
CA PHE A 118 18.50 7.74 -17.66
C PHE A 118 18.94 6.60 -16.72
N GLN A 119 20.07 6.83 -16.06
CA GLN A 119 20.60 5.98 -14.99
C GLN A 119 21.17 6.85 -13.88
N VAL A 120 20.57 6.79 -12.70
CA VAL A 120 21.09 7.45 -11.49
C VAL A 120 21.77 6.40 -10.63
N GLU A 121 22.91 6.76 -10.07
CA GLU A 121 23.62 5.94 -9.09
C GLU A 121 23.16 6.36 -7.70
N ILE A 122 22.64 5.40 -6.94
CA ILE A 122 22.21 5.59 -5.56
C ILE A 122 23.03 4.63 -4.71
N GLY A 123 23.79 5.16 -3.77
CA GLY A 123 24.68 4.35 -2.96
C GLY A 123 24.98 5.00 -1.62
N SER A 124 25.30 4.16 -0.63
CA SER A 124 25.86 4.63 0.63
C SER A 124 27.31 4.22 0.74
N VAL A 125 28.13 5.13 1.30
CA VAL A 125 29.43 4.77 1.82
C VAL A 125 29.20 4.22 3.23
N LYS A 126 29.08 2.90 3.36
CA LYS A 126 29.12 2.28 4.69
C LYS A 126 30.59 2.19 5.10
N SER A 127 30.99 3.01 6.07
CA SER A 127 32.26 2.82 6.76
C SER A 127 32.11 1.58 7.66
N ASP A 128 32.42 0.40 7.11
CA ASP A 128 32.59 -0.77 7.96
C ASP A 128 33.78 -0.52 8.88
N LYS A 129 33.54 -0.50 10.20
CA LYS A 129 34.60 -0.46 11.23
C LYS A 129 35.27 -1.82 11.43
N SER A 130 34.94 -2.81 10.60
CA SER A 130 35.69 -4.06 10.49
C SER A 130 36.84 -3.88 9.49
N ASP A 131 37.99 -4.45 9.81
CA ASP A 131 39.31 -4.38 9.17
C ASP A 131 39.38 -4.83 7.68
N HIS A 132 38.27 -4.79 6.94
CA HIS A 132 38.08 -5.33 5.59
C HIS A 132 37.47 -4.28 4.64
N GLY A 133 38.01 -3.07 4.64
CA GLY A 133 37.79 -2.06 3.61
C GLY A 133 36.39 -1.43 3.57
N VAL A 134 36.31 -0.26 2.93
CA VAL A 134 35.03 0.44 2.70
C VAL A 134 34.24 -0.31 1.63
N LYS A 135 33.15 -1.00 2.02
CA LYS A 135 32.18 -1.53 1.06
C LYS A 135 31.27 -0.40 0.59
N LYS A 136 31.50 0.06 -0.64
CA LYS A 136 30.61 0.98 -1.34
C LYS A 136 29.49 0.17 -1.99
N GLU A 137 28.28 0.27 -1.45
CA GLU A 137 27.08 -0.21 -2.13
C GLU A 137 26.75 0.81 -3.23
N ASN A 138 26.76 0.39 -4.50
CA ASN A 138 26.39 1.25 -5.63
C ASN A 138 25.24 0.61 -6.38
N HIS A 139 24.03 1.13 -6.20
CA HIS A 139 22.85 0.68 -6.91
C HIS A 139 22.56 1.62 -8.09
N ILE A 140 21.98 1.07 -9.15
CA ILE A 140 21.59 1.84 -10.33
C ILE A 140 20.08 1.84 -10.41
N VAL A 141 19.48 3.03 -10.40
CA VAL A 141 18.07 3.23 -10.71
C VAL A 141 17.96 3.76 -12.13
N SER A 142 17.32 2.97 -12.99
CA SER A 142 17.11 3.29 -14.41
C SER A 142 15.65 3.61 -14.69
N GLY A 143 15.41 4.45 -15.69
CA GLY A 143 14.05 4.77 -16.12
C GLY A 143 14.01 5.41 -17.50
N ILE A 144 12.80 5.78 -17.90
CA ILE A 144 12.50 6.45 -19.16
C ILE A 144 11.59 7.62 -18.82
N ILE A 145 12.00 8.83 -19.17
CA ILE A 145 11.18 10.04 -19.08
C ILE A 145 10.39 10.15 -20.39
N ASP A 146 9.07 10.26 -20.33
CA ASP A 146 8.24 10.31 -21.55
C ASP A 146 8.59 11.51 -22.44
N ARG A 147 8.71 12.71 -21.85
CA ARG A 147 8.96 13.95 -22.58
C ARG A 147 9.71 14.98 -21.75
N ILE A 148 10.65 15.69 -22.38
CA ILE A 148 11.36 16.83 -21.80
C ILE A 148 11.18 18.03 -22.74
N ASP A 149 10.58 19.10 -22.22
CA ASP A 149 10.33 20.33 -22.95
C ASP A 149 11.31 21.42 -22.50
N LYS A 150 11.72 22.28 -23.44
CA LYS A 150 12.34 23.57 -23.13
C LYS A 150 11.24 24.60 -22.88
N THR A 151 11.26 25.22 -21.71
CA THR A 151 10.37 26.36 -21.41
C THR A 151 11.09 27.68 -21.71
N GLU A 152 10.37 28.79 -21.57
CA GLU A 152 10.93 30.14 -21.76
C GLU A 152 12.18 30.38 -20.91
N ASP A 153 12.20 29.86 -19.68
CA ASP A 153 13.21 30.16 -18.68
C ASP A 153 13.96 28.92 -18.15
N GLY A 154 13.52 27.70 -18.50
CA GLY A 154 14.08 26.47 -17.95
C GLY A 154 13.64 25.23 -18.72
N TYR A 155 13.11 24.23 -18.01
CA TYR A 155 12.72 22.93 -18.55
C TYR A 155 11.49 22.37 -17.84
N GLU A 156 10.71 21.56 -18.55
CA GLU A 156 9.62 20.78 -17.96
C GLU A 156 9.79 19.29 -18.30
N ILE A 157 9.91 18.46 -17.27
CA ILE A 157 10.03 17.01 -17.34
C ILE A 157 8.63 16.42 -17.13
N ILE A 158 8.12 15.68 -18.11
CA ILE A 158 6.71 15.28 -18.16
C ILE A 158 6.59 13.76 -18.30
N ASP A 159 5.68 13.19 -17.53
CA ASP A 159 5.28 11.78 -17.58
C ASP A 159 3.75 11.69 -17.72
N TYR A 160 3.29 10.88 -18.68
CA TYR A 160 1.87 10.71 -18.96
C TYR A 160 1.28 9.62 -18.06
N LYS A 161 0.07 9.86 -17.57
CA LYS A 161 -0.70 8.91 -16.76
C LYS A 161 -2.08 8.69 -17.36
N THR A 162 -2.47 7.42 -17.50
CA THR A 162 -3.79 7.00 -17.98
C THR A 162 -4.70 6.49 -16.85
N THR A 163 -4.25 6.59 -15.61
CA THR A 163 -4.97 6.07 -14.44
C THR A 163 -6.28 6.80 -14.21
N ARG A 164 -7.30 6.07 -13.74
CA ARG A 164 -8.63 6.64 -13.43
C ARG A 164 -8.63 7.64 -12.28
N LYS A 165 -7.81 7.40 -11.25
CA LYS A 165 -7.76 8.27 -10.07
C LYS A 165 -6.78 9.43 -10.33
N LEU A 166 -7.21 10.63 -9.98
CA LEU A 166 -6.37 11.82 -9.91
C LEU A 166 -5.87 11.97 -8.46
N PRO A 167 -4.55 12.07 -8.20
CA PRO A 167 -4.06 12.29 -6.85
C PRO A 167 -4.22 13.75 -6.42
N SER A 168 -4.01 14.02 -5.12
CA SER A 168 -3.85 15.39 -4.61
C SER A 168 -2.52 15.99 -5.08
N GLN A 169 -2.45 17.33 -5.12
CA GLN A 169 -1.20 18.06 -5.43
C GLN A 169 -0.08 17.68 -4.44
N GLU A 170 -0.38 17.58 -3.15
CA GLU A 170 0.57 17.16 -2.11
C GLU A 170 1.23 15.80 -2.42
N LYS A 171 0.48 14.85 -3.00
CA LYS A 171 1.04 13.56 -3.39
C LYS A 171 2.01 13.69 -4.57
N VAL A 172 1.72 14.59 -5.52
CA VAL A 172 2.61 14.88 -6.65
C VAL A 172 3.86 15.63 -6.19
N ASP A 173 3.73 16.50 -5.19
CA ASP A 173 4.86 17.23 -4.60
C ASP A 173 5.86 16.30 -3.90
N ASN A 174 5.40 15.16 -3.38
CA ASN A 174 6.22 14.14 -2.73
C ASN A 174 6.43 12.88 -3.59
N ASP A 175 6.12 12.93 -4.89
CA ASP A 175 6.24 11.78 -5.78
C ASP A 175 7.72 11.44 -6.04
N LEU A 176 8.10 10.22 -5.67
CA LEU A 176 9.47 9.70 -5.80
C LEU A 176 9.88 9.48 -7.28
N GLN A 177 8.93 9.18 -8.17
CA GLN A 177 9.19 9.00 -9.61
C GLN A 177 9.67 10.31 -10.23
N LEU A 178 8.97 11.41 -9.92
CA LEU A 178 9.33 12.73 -10.40
C LEU A 178 10.69 13.19 -9.86
N SER A 179 10.98 12.90 -8.59
CA SER A 179 12.27 13.21 -7.99
C SER A 179 13.42 12.46 -8.67
N ILE A 180 13.26 11.17 -9.00
CA ILE A 180 14.29 10.41 -9.72
C ILE A 180 14.43 10.86 -11.18
N TYR A 181 13.36 11.29 -11.83
CA TYR A 181 13.43 11.86 -13.18
C TYR A 181 14.23 13.16 -13.19
N LEU A 182 14.01 14.02 -12.20
CA LEU A 182 14.82 15.22 -12.04
C LEU A 182 16.29 14.88 -11.76
N ALA A 183 16.59 13.91 -10.90
CA ALA A 183 17.96 13.46 -10.67
C ALA A 183 18.62 12.94 -11.96
N GLY A 184 17.88 12.16 -12.76
CA GLY A 184 18.32 11.69 -14.07
C GLY A 184 18.59 12.83 -15.06
N PHE A 185 17.72 13.84 -15.09
CA PHE A 185 17.90 15.04 -15.88
C PHE A 185 19.15 15.82 -15.46
N LEU A 186 19.31 16.11 -14.17
CA LEU A 186 20.45 16.87 -13.64
C LEU A 186 21.78 16.13 -13.83
N LYS A 187 21.80 14.80 -13.77
CA LYS A 187 23.00 14.00 -14.12
C LYS A 187 23.41 14.22 -15.58
N ARG A 188 22.45 14.34 -16.49
CA ARG A 188 22.70 14.59 -17.91
C ARG A 188 23.02 16.06 -18.21
N TYR A 189 22.43 16.99 -17.45
CA TYR A 189 22.60 18.43 -17.60
C TYR A 189 23.07 19.09 -16.27
N PRO A 190 24.32 18.86 -15.81
CA PRO A 190 24.76 19.30 -14.49
C PRO A 190 24.75 20.82 -14.27
N LYS A 191 24.87 21.61 -15.35
CA LYS A 191 24.82 23.08 -15.28
C LYS A 191 23.45 23.61 -14.87
N GLU A 192 22.39 22.81 -15.03
CA GLU A 192 21.03 23.21 -14.68
C GLU A 192 20.75 23.11 -13.18
N ILE A 193 21.69 22.58 -12.39
CA ILE A 193 21.63 22.61 -10.92
C ILE A 193 21.52 24.06 -10.42
N ASP A 194 22.22 24.99 -11.05
CA ASP A 194 22.20 26.42 -10.69
C ASP A 194 20.86 27.11 -11.06
N ASN A 195 20.07 26.47 -11.92
CA ASN A 195 18.77 26.97 -12.40
C ASN A 195 17.59 26.09 -11.92
N LEU A 196 17.77 25.33 -10.84
CA LEU A 196 16.79 24.35 -10.37
C LEU A 196 15.38 24.92 -10.19
N GLY A 197 15.27 26.16 -9.72
CA GLY A 197 13.99 26.86 -9.53
C GLY A 197 13.20 27.13 -10.83
N LYS A 198 13.81 26.89 -12.00
CA LYS A 198 13.18 27.01 -13.33
C LYS A 198 12.89 25.65 -13.97
N ILE A 199 13.18 24.56 -13.27
CA ILE A 199 12.88 23.21 -13.71
C ILE A 199 11.58 22.76 -13.05
N LYS A 200 10.68 22.21 -13.85
CA LYS A 200 9.39 21.67 -13.42
C LYS A 200 9.34 20.18 -13.72
N VAL A 201 8.70 19.44 -12.83
CA VAL A 201 8.37 18.02 -13.00
C VAL A 201 6.86 17.87 -12.98
N SER A 202 6.29 17.16 -13.94
CA SER A 202 4.84 17.13 -14.15
C SER A 202 4.32 15.75 -14.46
N LEU A 203 3.16 15.43 -13.88
CA LEU A 203 2.33 14.30 -14.27
C LEU A 203 1.14 14.79 -15.09
N TYR A 204 1.04 14.35 -16.34
CA TYR A 204 -0.10 14.67 -17.21
C TYR A 204 -1.10 13.52 -17.19
N TYR A 205 -2.24 13.73 -16.52
CA TYR A 205 -3.33 12.76 -16.44
C TYR A 205 -4.25 12.88 -17.66
N LEU A 206 -3.99 12.06 -18.69
CA LEU A 206 -4.67 12.10 -19.99
C LEU A 206 -6.18 11.94 -19.86
N LYS A 207 -6.63 11.04 -18.98
CA LYS A 207 -8.06 10.78 -18.75
C LYS A 207 -8.83 11.99 -18.24
N HIS A 208 -8.16 12.87 -17.49
CA HIS A 208 -8.74 14.07 -16.90
C HIS A 208 -8.38 15.32 -17.71
N GLY A 209 -7.41 15.23 -18.62
CA GLY A 209 -6.80 16.36 -19.28
C GLY A 209 -6.21 17.37 -18.30
N VAL A 210 -5.64 16.91 -17.19
CA VAL A 210 -5.07 17.74 -16.12
C VAL A 210 -3.58 17.46 -16.02
N LYS A 211 -2.77 18.53 -15.98
CA LYS A 211 -1.34 18.46 -15.70
C LYS A 211 -1.10 18.94 -14.26
N LEU A 212 -0.57 18.06 -13.42
CA LEU A 212 -0.15 18.39 -12.05
C LEU A 212 1.36 18.61 -12.08
N THR A 213 1.78 19.82 -11.74
CA THR A 213 3.17 20.27 -11.84
C THR A 213 3.72 20.50 -10.45
N SER A 214 4.99 20.19 -10.28
CA SER A 214 5.71 20.41 -9.04
C SER A 214 7.16 20.81 -9.32
N GLN A 215 7.84 21.29 -8.28
CA GLN A 215 9.26 21.62 -8.29
C GLN A 215 9.95 20.88 -7.14
N ARG A 216 11.28 20.78 -7.21
CA ARG A 216 12.06 20.13 -6.15
C ARG A 216 13.26 20.99 -5.81
N THR A 217 13.64 20.96 -4.55
CA THR A 217 14.95 21.36 -4.06
C THR A 217 15.93 20.20 -4.17
N LEU A 218 17.24 20.49 -4.14
CA LEU A 218 18.27 19.43 -4.10
C LEU A 218 18.14 18.53 -2.86
N ASP A 219 17.71 19.09 -1.73
CA ASP A 219 17.53 18.32 -0.50
C ASP A 219 16.36 17.33 -0.62
N GLU A 220 15.28 17.69 -1.31
CA GLU A 220 14.16 16.77 -1.57
C GLU A 220 14.55 15.66 -2.55
N VAL A 221 15.39 15.97 -3.55
CA VAL A 221 15.95 14.96 -4.45
C VAL A 221 16.82 13.98 -3.66
N LYS A 222 17.74 14.48 -2.81
CA LYS A 222 18.58 13.63 -1.94
C LYS A 222 17.75 12.78 -0.97
N LYS A 223 16.73 13.34 -0.32
CA LYS A 223 15.80 12.58 0.54
C LYS A 223 15.09 11.47 -0.25
N SER A 224 14.73 11.74 -1.49
CA SER A 224 14.11 10.74 -2.36
C SER A 224 15.09 9.60 -2.68
N GLU A 225 16.37 9.92 -2.92
CA GLU A 225 17.45 8.92 -3.09
C GLU A 225 17.66 8.06 -1.85
N GLU A 226 17.65 8.66 -0.65
CA GLU A 226 17.73 7.94 0.62
C GLU A 226 16.54 6.98 0.83
N LEU A 227 15.32 7.43 0.52
CA LEU A 227 14.12 6.58 0.58
C LEU A 227 14.20 5.41 -0.39
N MET A 228 14.70 5.63 -1.61
CA MET A 228 14.93 4.54 -2.57
C MET A 228 15.98 3.55 -2.10
N LEU A 229 17.06 4.03 -1.46
CA LEU A 229 18.08 3.17 -0.87
C LEU A 229 17.50 2.31 0.26
N ASP A 230 16.65 2.88 1.12
CA ASP A 230 15.95 2.11 2.14
C ASP A 230 15.07 1.01 1.53
N LEU A 231 14.30 1.32 0.48
CA LEU A 231 13.51 0.32 -0.23
C LEU A 231 14.37 -0.80 -0.84
N ILE A 232 15.52 -0.47 -1.41
CA ILE A 232 16.48 -1.45 -1.94
C ILE A 232 16.98 -2.37 -0.81
N ASN A 233 17.29 -1.80 0.36
CA ASN A 233 17.67 -2.58 1.54
C ASN A 233 16.53 -3.50 2.00
N GLN A 234 15.29 -3.00 2.06
CA GLN A 234 14.11 -3.81 2.39
C GLN A 234 13.91 -4.98 1.40
N ILE A 235 14.10 -4.73 0.10
CA ILE A 235 14.03 -5.78 -0.94
C ILE A 235 15.08 -6.87 -0.68
N SER A 236 16.31 -6.48 -0.34
CA SER A 236 17.41 -7.42 -0.09
C SER A 236 17.14 -8.37 1.09
N GLN A 237 16.39 -7.91 2.09
CA GLN A 237 16.05 -8.66 3.30
C GLN A 237 14.67 -9.35 3.22
N SER A 238 13.91 -9.09 2.16
CA SER A 238 12.54 -9.56 2.03
C SER A 238 12.46 -11.08 1.80
N LYS A 239 11.48 -11.71 2.46
CA LYS A 239 11.03 -13.08 2.12
C LYS A 239 10.03 -13.10 0.95
N PHE A 240 9.70 -11.92 0.40
CA PHE A 240 8.76 -11.70 -0.68
C PHE A 240 7.37 -12.25 -0.40
N GLU A 241 6.85 -12.02 0.81
CA GLU A 241 5.52 -12.47 1.17
C GLU A 241 4.41 -11.81 0.32
N PRO A 242 3.32 -12.54 0.02
CA PRO A 242 2.21 -11.97 -0.73
C PRO A 242 1.47 -10.94 0.11
N GLN A 243 1.08 -9.83 -0.53
CA GLN A 243 0.23 -8.80 0.07
C GLN A 243 -1.13 -8.81 -0.63
N ILE A 244 -2.21 -9.05 0.12
CA ILE A 244 -3.58 -8.96 -0.42
C ILE A 244 -3.97 -7.49 -0.52
N SER A 245 -4.47 -7.09 -1.69
CA SER A 245 -5.05 -5.78 -1.92
C SER A 245 -6.14 -5.89 -2.99
N GLY A 246 -6.91 -4.82 -3.21
CA GLY A 246 -7.87 -4.76 -4.32
C GLY A 246 -7.22 -4.90 -5.71
N LEU A 247 -5.90 -4.75 -5.81
CA LEU A 247 -5.16 -4.97 -7.06
C LEU A 247 -4.98 -6.46 -7.38
N CYS A 248 -5.28 -7.36 -6.43
CA CYS A 248 -5.15 -8.79 -6.64
C CYS A 248 -6.06 -9.28 -7.77
N ASP A 249 -7.25 -8.72 -7.94
CA ASP A 249 -8.23 -9.11 -8.97
C ASP A 249 -7.71 -8.94 -10.41
N TRP A 250 -6.75 -8.04 -10.59
CA TRP A 250 -6.12 -7.74 -11.89
C TRP A 250 -4.67 -8.24 -11.97
N CYS A 251 -4.23 -9.07 -11.02
CA CYS A 251 -2.87 -9.56 -10.99
C CYS A 251 -2.67 -10.75 -11.95
N GLY A 252 -1.82 -10.60 -12.97
CA GLY A 252 -1.51 -11.66 -13.94
C GLY A 252 -0.84 -12.92 -13.35
N TYR A 253 -0.50 -12.94 -12.05
CA TYR A 253 0.13 -14.07 -11.36
C TYR A 253 -0.83 -14.82 -10.42
N GLN A 254 -2.13 -14.57 -10.48
CA GLN A 254 -3.12 -15.20 -9.58
C GLN A 254 -3.06 -16.74 -9.60
N ASN A 255 -2.87 -17.34 -10.77
CA ASN A 255 -2.81 -18.79 -10.96
C ASN A 255 -1.67 -19.48 -10.19
N ILE A 256 -0.56 -18.79 -9.96
CA ILE A 256 0.60 -19.32 -9.22
C ILE A 256 0.74 -18.74 -7.81
N CYS A 257 0.02 -17.65 -7.51
CA CYS A 257 0.10 -16.97 -6.23
C CYS A 257 -0.40 -17.86 -5.08
N PRO A 258 0.32 -18.01 -3.96
CA PRO A 258 -0.10 -18.86 -2.85
C PRO A 258 -1.47 -18.51 -2.26
N MET A 259 -1.90 -17.25 -2.36
CA MET A 259 -3.21 -16.77 -1.87
C MET A 259 -4.37 -17.06 -2.83
N TRP A 260 -4.09 -17.31 -4.12
CA TRP A 260 -5.11 -17.38 -5.18
C TRP A 260 -5.10 -18.70 -5.94
N LYS A 261 -3.97 -19.42 -5.99
CA LYS A 261 -3.74 -20.62 -6.82
C LYS A 261 -4.78 -21.71 -6.65
N HIS A 262 -5.45 -21.81 -5.49
CA HIS A 262 -6.51 -22.79 -5.27
C HIS A 262 -7.70 -22.57 -6.23
N LYS A 263 -8.03 -21.32 -6.59
CA LYS A 263 -9.11 -20.98 -7.53
C LYS A 263 -8.86 -21.47 -8.97
N PHE A 264 -7.60 -21.77 -9.29
CA PHE A 264 -7.15 -22.13 -10.65
C PHE A 264 -6.75 -23.60 -10.79
N LYS A 265 -6.88 -24.41 -9.73
CA LYS A 265 -6.61 -25.85 -9.81
C LYS A 265 -7.82 -26.57 -10.40
N ASP A 266 -7.58 -27.52 -11.30
CA ASP A 266 -8.62 -28.37 -11.88
C ASP A 266 -9.44 -29.07 -10.79
N LYS A 267 -10.77 -29.00 -10.91
CA LYS A 267 -11.72 -29.65 -9.99
C LYS A 267 -11.57 -31.18 -9.98
N ALA A 268 -10.94 -31.76 -11.00
CA ALA A 268 -10.80 -33.21 -11.21
C ALA A 268 -9.89 -33.94 -10.19
N LYS A 269 -9.23 -33.23 -9.26
CA LYS A 269 -8.35 -33.81 -8.22
C LYS A 269 -8.84 -33.54 -6.79
N LYS A 270 -10.15 -33.41 -6.56
CA LYS A 270 -10.71 -33.19 -5.22
C LYS A 270 -11.39 -34.46 -4.70
N ASP A 271 -10.74 -35.19 -3.79
CA ASP A 271 -11.34 -36.29 -3.02
C ASP A 271 -12.36 -35.77 -1.98
N ILE A 272 -12.35 -34.46 -1.69
CA ILE A 272 -13.19 -33.78 -0.71
C ILE A 272 -13.78 -32.54 -1.37
N ASP A 273 -15.09 -32.35 -1.25
CA ASP A 273 -15.80 -31.12 -1.68
C ASP A 273 -15.42 -29.94 -0.77
N THR A 274 -14.25 -29.38 -1.04
CA THR A 274 -13.67 -28.27 -0.28
C THR A 274 -14.51 -26.99 -0.41
N GLU A 275 -15.22 -26.82 -1.54
CA GLU A 275 -16.11 -25.67 -1.76
C GLU A 275 -17.25 -25.69 -0.74
N LYS A 276 -17.94 -26.83 -0.62
CA LYS A 276 -19.01 -27.02 0.35
C LYS A 276 -18.56 -26.86 1.81
N ILE A 277 -17.36 -27.37 2.16
CA ILE A 277 -16.80 -27.23 3.51
C ILE A 277 -16.52 -25.75 3.85
N ILE A 278 -15.98 -24.98 2.90
CA ILE A 278 -15.72 -23.55 3.10
C ILE A 278 -17.04 -22.81 3.30
N GLU A 279 -18.05 -23.09 2.48
CA GLU A 279 -19.39 -22.49 2.60
C GLU A 279 -20.05 -22.81 3.93
N GLU A 280 -20.03 -24.08 4.35
CA GLU A 280 -20.56 -24.51 5.65
C GLU A 280 -19.83 -23.82 6.81
N TYR A 281 -18.49 -23.74 6.76
CA TYR A 281 -17.70 -23.07 7.79
C TYR A 281 -18.03 -21.59 7.91
N ILE A 282 -18.19 -20.88 6.78
CA ILE A 282 -18.59 -19.46 6.76
C ILE A 282 -20.00 -19.31 7.35
N SER A 283 -20.96 -20.12 6.90
CA SER A 283 -22.34 -20.10 7.39
C SER A 283 -22.40 -20.31 8.91
N LEU A 284 -21.68 -21.30 9.43
CA LEU A 284 -21.63 -21.57 10.88
C LEU A 284 -21.01 -20.40 11.65
N LYS A 285 -20.01 -19.72 11.10
CA LYS A 285 -19.42 -18.53 11.73
C LYS A 285 -20.38 -17.35 11.73
N ASP A 286 -21.13 -17.15 10.65
CA ASP A 286 -22.15 -16.11 10.56
C ASP A 286 -23.32 -16.38 11.52
N GLU A 287 -23.74 -17.63 11.67
CA GLU A 287 -24.72 -18.03 12.69
C GLU A 287 -24.24 -17.76 14.11
N VAL A 288 -22.98 -18.09 14.43
CA VAL A 288 -22.40 -17.81 15.75
C VAL A 288 -22.38 -16.30 16.00
N LYS A 289 -21.99 -15.50 15.01
CA LYS A 289 -21.99 -14.05 15.10
C LYS A 289 -23.41 -13.52 15.35
N SER A 290 -24.38 -13.92 14.53
CA SER A 290 -25.79 -13.52 14.67
C SER A 290 -26.39 -13.91 16.03
N LYS A 291 -26.12 -15.14 16.51
CA LYS A 291 -26.53 -15.58 17.85
C LYS A 291 -25.87 -14.75 18.95
N THR A 292 -24.61 -14.35 18.78
CA THR A 292 -23.88 -13.50 19.74
C THR A 292 -24.49 -12.10 19.79
N ASP A 293 -24.77 -11.49 18.63
CA ASP A 293 -25.42 -10.18 18.54
C ASP A 293 -26.80 -10.20 19.22
N ARG A 294 -27.61 -11.23 18.94
CA ARG A 294 -28.92 -11.41 19.58
C ARG A 294 -28.84 -11.63 21.09
N ILE A 295 -27.83 -12.36 21.57
CA ILE A 295 -27.58 -12.50 23.02
C ILE A 295 -27.30 -11.13 23.63
N GLY A 296 -26.51 -10.27 22.96
CA GLY A 296 -26.24 -8.91 23.39
C GLY A 296 -27.52 -8.07 23.53
N GLU A 297 -28.38 -8.07 22.51
CA GLU A 297 -29.67 -7.36 22.56
C GLU A 297 -30.56 -7.84 23.71
N LEU A 298 -30.66 -9.16 23.92
CA LEU A 298 -31.42 -9.74 25.02
C LEU A 298 -30.83 -9.34 26.38
N GLN A 299 -29.51 -9.25 26.49
CA GLN A 299 -28.84 -8.79 27.71
C GLN A 299 -29.11 -7.30 28.01
N GLU A 300 -29.26 -6.46 26.99
CA GLU A 300 -29.67 -5.06 27.17
C GLU A 300 -31.12 -4.96 27.66
N ILE A 301 -32.04 -5.69 27.03
CA ILE A 301 -33.45 -5.75 27.43
C ILE A 301 -33.57 -6.26 28.88
N LEU A 302 -32.91 -7.39 29.19
CA LEU A 302 -32.89 -7.96 30.53
C LEU A 302 -32.24 -7.00 31.54
N SER A 303 -31.17 -6.29 31.16
CA SER A 303 -30.57 -5.26 32.02
C SER A 303 -31.58 -4.17 32.37
N GLY A 304 -32.31 -3.67 31.37
CA GLY A 304 -33.32 -2.63 31.55
C GLY A 304 -34.45 -3.07 32.48
N TYR A 305 -34.99 -4.26 32.26
CA TYR A 305 -36.02 -4.84 33.14
C TYR A 305 -35.50 -5.02 34.58
N MET A 306 -34.29 -5.57 34.73
CA MET A 306 -33.66 -5.76 36.05
C MET A 306 -33.39 -4.44 36.78
N ASP A 307 -33.04 -3.37 36.05
CA ASP A 307 -32.88 -2.03 36.61
C ASP A 307 -34.24 -1.42 37.03
N GLN A 308 -35.30 -1.63 36.24
CA GLN A 308 -36.65 -1.16 36.56
C GLN A 308 -37.24 -1.82 37.80
N GLU A 309 -37.10 -3.14 37.91
CA GLU A 309 -37.59 -3.92 39.04
C GLU A 309 -36.64 -3.90 40.25
N ASN A 310 -35.46 -3.28 40.10
CA ASN A 310 -34.40 -3.22 41.11
C ASN A 310 -33.98 -4.61 41.63
N VAL A 311 -33.77 -5.56 40.70
CA VAL A 311 -33.38 -6.94 40.99
C VAL A 311 -32.11 -7.34 40.26
N GLU A 312 -31.26 -8.15 40.91
CA GLU A 312 -30.05 -8.72 40.28
C GLU A 312 -30.25 -10.15 39.76
N GLN A 313 -31.44 -10.72 39.89
CA GLN A 313 -31.78 -12.06 39.41
C GLN A 313 -33.20 -12.14 38.85
N VAL A 314 -33.37 -12.88 37.74
CA VAL A 314 -34.66 -13.13 37.08
C VAL A 314 -34.83 -14.61 36.74
N PHE A 315 -36.08 -15.05 36.60
CA PHE A 315 -36.46 -16.47 36.48
C PHE A 315 -37.39 -16.70 35.28
N SER A 316 -37.31 -17.90 34.70
CA SER A 316 -38.26 -18.43 33.73
C SER A 316 -38.36 -19.95 33.89
N ASP A 317 -39.31 -20.58 33.18
CA ASP A 317 -39.45 -22.05 33.15
C ASP A 317 -38.20 -22.76 32.61
N ALA A 318 -37.34 -22.04 31.86
CA ALA A 318 -36.10 -22.55 31.30
C ALA A 318 -34.88 -22.39 32.24
N GLY A 319 -35.04 -21.71 33.38
CA GLY A 319 -33.99 -21.53 34.38
C GLY A 319 -33.92 -20.11 34.95
N ARG A 320 -32.74 -19.72 35.45
CA ARG A 320 -32.53 -18.39 36.06
C ARG A 320 -31.30 -17.68 35.52
N ILE A 321 -31.40 -16.36 35.46
CA ILE A 321 -30.34 -15.47 35.00
C ILE A 321 -29.94 -14.58 36.18
N LEU A 322 -28.66 -14.65 36.55
CA LEU A 322 -28.06 -13.77 37.55
C LEU A 322 -27.22 -12.71 36.83
N ARG A 323 -27.48 -11.44 37.12
CA ARG A 323 -26.61 -10.33 36.73
C ARG A 323 -25.64 -10.06 37.87
N THR A 324 -24.37 -9.94 37.54
CA THR A 324 -23.37 -9.48 38.49
C THR A 324 -22.66 -8.28 37.92
N LEU A 325 -22.55 -7.23 38.74
CA LEU A 325 -21.69 -6.11 38.46
C LEU A 325 -20.24 -6.56 38.64
N ARG A 326 -19.51 -6.67 37.53
CA ARG A 326 -18.06 -6.81 37.57
C ARG A 326 -17.43 -5.43 37.41
N LYS A 327 -16.78 -4.98 38.48
CA LYS A 327 -15.87 -3.83 38.42
C LYS A 327 -14.51 -4.33 37.98
N ALA A 328 -14.09 -3.98 36.77
CA ALA A 328 -12.72 -4.20 36.33
C ALA A 328 -11.85 -3.07 36.90
N TYR A 329 -10.79 -3.44 37.60
CA TYR A 329 -9.84 -2.48 38.17
C TYR A 329 -8.54 -2.53 37.38
N LYS A 330 -8.06 -1.38 36.96
CA LYS A 330 -6.68 -1.18 36.52
C LYS A 330 -5.86 -0.67 37.69
N TYR A 331 -4.58 -0.97 37.70
CA TYR A 331 -3.68 -0.49 38.75
C TYR A 331 -2.83 0.65 38.21
N ASP A 332 -2.70 1.71 39.01
CA ASP A 332 -1.74 2.78 38.77
C ASP A 332 -0.33 2.18 38.78
N LYS A 333 0.36 2.26 37.64
CA LYS A 333 1.66 1.63 37.43
C LYS A 333 2.72 2.17 38.38
N GLU A 334 2.71 3.48 38.67
CA GLU A 334 3.73 4.13 39.49
C GLU A 334 3.52 3.79 40.97
N LYS A 335 2.28 3.82 41.43
CA LYS A 335 1.94 3.43 42.81
C LYS A 335 2.18 1.95 43.05
N LEU A 336 1.83 1.09 42.09
CA LEU A 336 2.02 -0.34 42.22
C LEU A 336 3.51 -0.71 42.20
N ARG A 337 4.32 -0.03 41.37
CA ARG A 337 5.77 -0.18 41.36
C ARG A 337 6.39 0.19 42.70
N ALA A 338 6.01 1.33 43.27
CA ALA A 338 6.51 1.78 44.57
C ALA A 338 6.27 0.77 45.72
N ILE A 339 5.24 -0.08 45.58
CA ILE A 339 4.89 -1.11 46.57
C ILE A 339 5.63 -2.43 46.31
N LEU A 340 5.79 -2.83 45.05
CA LEU A 340 6.33 -4.15 44.68
C LEU A 340 7.84 -4.16 44.46
N GLU A 341 8.44 -3.02 44.11
CA GLU A 341 9.89 -2.90 43.86
C GLU A 341 10.73 -3.10 45.14
N PRO A 342 10.36 -2.55 46.32
CA PRO A 342 11.07 -2.86 47.58
C PRO A 342 10.98 -4.32 48.02
N LEU A 343 10.08 -5.09 47.42
CA LEU A 343 9.82 -6.49 47.74
C LEU A 343 10.40 -7.45 46.70
N ASP A 344 11.11 -6.93 45.70
CA ASP A 344 11.67 -7.71 44.59
C ASP A 344 10.61 -8.53 43.83
N LYS A 345 9.39 -7.98 43.72
CA LYS A 345 8.24 -8.59 43.05
C LYS A 345 7.73 -7.82 41.84
N TRP A 346 8.41 -6.73 41.51
CA TRP A 346 8.04 -5.91 40.35
C TRP A 346 8.34 -6.62 39.02
N GLU A 347 9.43 -7.38 38.94
CA GLU A 347 9.80 -8.07 37.70
C GLU A 347 8.80 -9.15 37.30
N ASP A 348 8.19 -9.80 38.29
CA ASP A 348 7.14 -10.82 38.11
C ASP A 348 5.85 -10.26 37.45
N VAL A 349 5.70 -8.93 37.36
CA VAL A 349 4.51 -8.23 36.81
C VAL A 349 4.84 -7.22 35.70
N LEU A 350 6.01 -7.34 35.06
CA LEU A 350 6.55 -6.37 34.08
C LEU A 350 5.69 -6.14 32.82
N LYS A 351 4.64 -6.93 32.62
CA LYS A 351 3.40 -6.52 31.98
C LYS A 351 2.32 -6.76 33.01
N ILE A 352 1.48 -5.78 33.34
CA ILE A 352 0.39 -5.94 34.33
C ILE A 352 -0.64 -6.94 33.77
N ASP A 353 -0.29 -8.22 33.84
CA ASP A 353 -1.16 -9.34 33.61
C ASP A 353 -1.94 -9.54 34.90
N GLY A 354 -3.26 -9.36 34.81
CA GLY A 354 -4.15 -9.45 35.97
C GLY A 354 -4.06 -10.81 36.68
N ILE A 355 -3.64 -11.87 36.00
CA ILE A 355 -3.47 -13.21 36.57
C ILE A 355 -2.17 -13.28 37.38
N ALA A 356 -1.06 -12.81 36.80
CA ALA A 356 0.25 -12.78 37.48
C ALA A 356 0.20 -11.92 38.75
N LEU A 357 -0.41 -10.74 38.66
CA LEU A 357 -0.57 -9.84 39.80
C LEU A 357 -1.43 -10.46 40.91
N LYS A 358 -2.51 -11.16 40.56
CA LYS A 358 -3.39 -11.82 41.55
C LYS A 358 -2.66 -12.90 42.35
N ASN A 359 -1.78 -13.66 41.70
CA ASN A 359 -0.99 -14.70 42.37
C ASN A 359 0.01 -14.11 43.38
N ILE A 360 0.67 -13.00 43.02
CA ILE A 360 1.62 -12.31 43.91
C ILE A 360 0.89 -11.65 45.08
N LEU A 361 -0.20 -10.93 44.82
CA LEU A 361 -1.05 -10.37 45.89
C LEU A 361 -1.51 -11.48 46.85
N GLY A 362 -1.67 -12.71 46.37
CA GLY A 362 -1.94 -13.95 47.11
C GLY A 362 -1.02 -14.19 48.31
N VAL A 363 0.26 -13.88 48.15
CA VAL A 363 1.35 -14.26 49.07
C VAL A 363 1.98 -13.07 49.82
N LEU A 364 1.55 -11.84 49.53
CA LEU A 364 2.06 -10.63 50.21
C LEU A 364 1.54 -10.50 51.66
N PRO A 365 2.32 -9.89 52.57
CA PRO A 365 1.86 -9.53 53.91
C PRO A 365 0.59 -8.66 53.87
N PHE A 366 -0.29 -8.83 54.86
CA PHE A 366 -1.60 -8.17 54.91
C PHE A 366 -1.55 -6.65 54.72
N LYS A 367 -0.58 -5.97 55.34
CA LYS A 367 -0.40 -4.52 55.25
C LYS A 367 -0.09 -4.08 53.81
N THR A 368 0.84 -4.78 53.16
CA THR A 368 1.26 -4.53 51.77
C THR A 368 0.14 -4.82 50.78
N ARG A 369 -0.60 -5.93 50.97
CA ARG A 369 -1.78 -6.23 50.15
C ARG A 369 -2.78 -5.07 50.21
N LYS A 370 -3.06 -4.54 51.42
CA LYS A 370 -4.00 -3.43 51.61
C LYS A 370 -3.52 -2.13 50.95
N GLU A 371 -2.22 -1.88 50.87
CA GLU A 371 -1.66 -0.74 50.14
C GLU A 371 -1.77 -0.93 48.62
N ALA A 372 -1.51 -2.13 48.12
CA ALA A 372 -1.69 -2.45 46.70
C ALA A 372 -3.16 -2.34 46.27
N GLU A 373 -4.12 -2.64 47.15
CA GLU A 373 -5.54 -2.43 46.87
C GLU A 373 -5.93 -0.96 46.72
N LYS A 374 -5.21 -0.02 47.37
CA LYS A 374 -5.44 1.42 47.20
C LYS A 374 -4.96 1.95 45.85
N ALA A 375 -4.13 1.18 45.14
CA ALA A 375 -3.69 1.51 43.78
C ALA A 375 -4.71 1.09 42.71
N LYS A 376 -5.83 0.45 43.08
CA LYS A 376 -6.94 0.11 42.18
C LYS A 376 -7.64 1.39 41.71
N ILE A 377 -7.83 1.50 40.40
CA ILE A 377 -8.65 2.50 39.74
C ILE A 377 -9.70 1.73 38.93
N VAL A 378 -10.97 2.10 39.05
CA VAL A 378 -12.03 1.48 38.23
C VAL A 378 -11.79 1.85 36.78
N ASP A 379 -11.60 0.83 35.93
CA ASP A 379 -11.30 1.01 34.50
C ASP A 379 -12.60 0.95 33.69
N LYS A 380 -13.42 -0.07 33.95
CA LYS A 380 -14.72 -0.25 33.33
C LYS A 380 -15.65 -1.03 34.25
N GLU A 381 -16.89 -0.57 34.37
CA GLU A 381 -17.96 -1.38 34.95
C GLU A 381 -18.64 -2.15 33.82
N SER A 382 -18.72 -3.48 33.94
CA SER A 382 -19.45 -4.31 32.98
C SER A 382 -20.47 -5.17 33.72
N LYS A 383 -21.67 -5.22 33.14
CA LYS A 383 -22.74 -6.13 33.57
C LYS A 383 -22.48 -7.48 32.89
N SER A 384 -22.27 -8.53 33.67
CA SER A 384 -22.10 -9.89 33.14
C SER A 384 -23.30 -10.76 33.54
N PHE A 385 -23.86 -11.47 32.57
CA PHE A 385 -25.00 -12.36 32.77
C PHE A 385 -24.55 -13.81 32.90
N PHE A 386 -25.02 -14.50 33.94
CA PHE A 386 -24.77 -15.92 34.16
C PHE A 386 -26.08 -16.71 34.10
N ILE A 387 -26.11 -17.72 33.22
CA ILE A 387 -27.22 -18.66 33.13
C ILE A 387 -26.95 -19.81 34.11
N LYS A 388 -27.89 -20.08 35.01
CA LYS A 388 -27.93 -21.33 35.77
C LYS A 388 -29.15 -22.13 35.30
N LYS A 389 -28.91 -23.24 34.61
CA LYS A 389 -29.96 -24.22 34.31
C LYS A 389 -30.41 -24.87 35.61
N SER A 390 -31.72 -24.98 35.79
CA SER A 390 -32.37 -25.71 36.88
C SER A 390 -32.24 -27.21 36.69
#